data_AF-A0A0C4YLR2-F1
#
_entry.id   AF-A0A0C4YLR2-F1
#
_cell.length_a   1.000
_cell.length_b   1.000
_cell.length_c   1.000
_cell.angle_alpha   90.00
_cell.angle_beta   90.00
_cell.angle_gamma   90.00
#
_symmetry.space_group_name_H-M   'P 1'
#
loop_
_entity.id
_entity.type
_entity.pdbx_description
1 polymer ?
#
loop_
_entity_poly.entity_id
_entity_poly.type
_entity_poly.pdbx_seq_one_letter_code
_entity_poly.pdbx_strand_id
1 'polypeptide(L)'
;MATDERVTVISDDAGEFEKTIRGSQLARGRILDWFHIAMKFKAAQRSVFGSKVIDSLERESIETEITHAKWLAWHGKGRKALERIKALDAQLLTRAGYEFSTLWWNLDKVCGYLRSNASTLVNYGARHRKGLPIVSASFGTP
;
A
#
# COMPACT_ATOMS: atom_id res chain seq x y z
N MET A 1 -31.04 5.71 -25.25
CA MET A 1 -30.57 6.02 -23.88
C MET A 1 -29.16 5.47 -23.78
N ALA A 2 -28.15 6.33 -23.71
CA ALA A 2 -26.78 5.88 -23.48
C ALA A 2 -26.71 5.34 -22.04
N THR A 3 -26.39 4.06 -21.90
CA THR A 3 -26.01 3.48 -20.61
C THR A 3 -24.77 4.23 -20.15
N ASP A 4 -24.89 5.00 -19.07
CA ASP A 4 -23.77 5.59 -18.34
C ASP A 4 -23.00 4.43 -17.70
N GLU A 5 -22.25 3.70 -18.52
CA GLU A 5 -21.38 2.63 -18.10
C GLU A 5 -20.26 3.30 -17.31
N ARG A 6 -20.38 3.28 -15.98
CA ARG A 6 -19.35 3.78 -15.08
C ARG A 6 -18.12 2.88 -15.16
N VAL A 7 -17.33 3.09 -16.21
CA VAL A 7 -16.05 2.41 -16.42
C VAL A 7 -15.13 2.76 -15.26
N THR A 8 -14.82 1.78 -14.41
CA THR A 8 -13.81 1.92 -13.36
C THR A 8 -12.47 1.45 -13.90
N VAL A 9 -11.50 2.35 -14.01
CA VAL A 9 -10.15 2.02 -14.45
C VAL A 9 -9.30 1.65 -13.23
N ILE A 10 -8.64 0.49 -13.26
CA ILE A 10 -7.67 0.07 -12.23
C ILE A 10 -6.26 0.12 -12.81
N SER A 11 -5.30 0.65 -12.05
CA SER A 11 -3.89 0.77 -12.48
C SER A 11 -2.93 0.47 -11.35
N ASP A 12 -1.80 -0.14 -11.72
CA ASP A 12 -0.68 -0.57 -10.88
C ASP A 12 0.16 0.58 -10.31
N ASP A 13 0.15 1.73 -10.98
CA ASP A 13 0.80 3.00 -10.62
C ASP A 13 2.09 2.83 -9.83
N ALA A 14 3.05 2.16 -10.46
CA ALA A 14 4.40 1.94 -9.94
C ALA A 14 5.17 3.28 -9.91
N GLY A 15 4.83 4.18 -8.98
CA GLY A 15 5.61 5.38 -8.64
C GLY A 15 5.68 6.50 -9.68
N GLU A 16 5.13 6.32 -10.88
CA GLU A 16 5.19 7.29 -12.00
C GLU A 16 4.04 8.32 -11.99
N PHE A 17 3.12 8.29 -11.03
CA PHE A 17 1.95 9.19 -11.02
C PHE A 17 2.31 10.67 -10.87
N GLU A 18 3.32 10.99 -10.06
CA GLU A 18 3.66 12.40 -9.79
C GLU A 18 4.23 13.12 -11.01
N LYS A 19 4.81 12.39 -11.98
CA LYS A 19 5.40 13.01 -13.18
C LYS A 19 4.41 13.29 -14.30
N THR A 20 3.29 12.55 -14.36
CA THR A 20 2.50 12.53 -15.61
C THR A 20 1.11 13.17 -15.51
N ILE A 21 0.50 13.34 -14.33
CA ILE A 21 -0.91 13.77 -14.28
C ILE A 21 -1.20 14.84 -13.22
N ARG A 22 -0.60 16.03 -13.38
CA ARG A 22 -1.25 17.28 -12.93
C ARG A 22 -2.14 17.80 -14.06
N GLY A 23 -3.36 17.27 -14.19
CA GLY A 23 -4.38 18.01 -14.95
C GLY A 23 -5.48 17.24 -15.68
N SER A 24 -5.50 15.91 -15.73
CA SER A 24 -6.57 15.21 -16.47
C SER A 24 -7.71 14.72 -15.56
N GLN A 25 -8.94 14.89 -16.05
CA GLN A 25 -10.16 14.38 -15.44
C GLN A 25 -10.18 12.84 -15.32
N LEU A 26 -9.34 12.14 -16.11
CA LEU A 26 -9.09 10.70 -16.05
C LEU A 26 -8.42 10.25 -14.73
N ALA A 27 -7.58 11.09 -14.12
CA ALA A 27 -6.99 10.80 -12.81
C ALA A 27 -8.04 10.76 -11.68
N ARG A 28 -9.16 11.48 -11.82
CA ARG A 28 -10.23 11.53 -10.80
C ARG A 28 -11.10 10.27 -10.74
N GLY A 29 -11.05 9.39 -11.74
CA GLY A 29 -11.84 8.16 -11.83
C GLY A 29 -11.04 6.85 -11.70
N ARG A 30 -9.71 6.92 -11.61
CA ARG A 30 -8.83 5.74 -11.57
C ARG A 30 -8.62 5.25 -10.13
N ILE A 31 -8.76 3.95 -9.93
CA ILE A 31 -8.54 3.28 -8.65
C ILE A 31 -7.18 2.57 -8.69
N LEU A 32 -6.39 2.70 -7.63
CA LEU A 32 -5.13 1.99 -7.52
C LEU A 32 -5.35 0.50 -7.32
N ASP A 33 -4.54 -0.33 -7.95
CA ASP A 33 -4.59 -1.78 -7.85
C ASP A 33 -4.19 -2.25 -6.44
N TRP A 34 -5.13 -2.89 -5.76
CA TRP A 34 -4.92 -3.41 -4.42
C TRP A 34 -3.81 -4.45 -4.35
N PHE A 35 -3.60 -5.25 -5.39
CA PHE A 35 -2.56 -6.27 -5.40
C PHE A 35 -1.17 -5.64 -5.21
N HIS A 36 -0.90 -4.55 -5.92
CA HIS A 36 0.37 -3.83 -5.83
C HIS A 36 0.59 -3.23 -4.44
N ILE A 37 -0.46 -2.69 -3.83
CA ILE A 37 -0.44 -2.20 -2.45
C ILE A 37 -0.13 -3.36 -1.49
N ALA A 38 -0.90 -4.44 -1.58
CA ALA A 38 -0.77 -5.62 -0.72
C ALA A 38 0.62 -6.26 -0.83
N MET A 39 1.22 -6.27 -2.03
CA MET A 39 2.55 -6.83 -2.26
C MET A 39 3.66 -6.03 -1.56
N LYS A 40 3.54 -4.71 -1.44
CA LYS A 40 4.51 -3.90 -0.67
C LYS A 40 4.45 -4.21 0.82
N PHE A 41 3.24 -4.28 1.37
CA PHE A 41 3.06 -4.72 2.77
C PHE A 41 3.58 -6.14 3.00
N LYS A 42 3.31 -7.07 2.07
CA LYS A 42 3.80 -8.45 2.15
C LYS A 42 5.32 -8.53 2.14
N ALA A 43 5.99 -7.70 1.33
CA ALA A 43 7.45 -7.61 1.32
C ALA A 43 8.00 -7.14 2.67
N ALA A 44 7.39 -6.09 3.26
CA ALA A 44 7.75 -5.60 4.58
C ALA A 44 7.57 -6.67 5.67
N GLN A 45 6.42 -7.37 5.71
CA GLN A 45 6.16 -8.45 6.65
C GLN A 45 7.20 -9.58 6.54
N ARG A 46 7.51 -10.03 5.31
CA ARG A 46 8.53 -11.07 5.08
C ARG A 46 9.92 -10.66 5.56
N SER A 47 10.28 -9.38 5.42
CA SER A 47 11.57 -8.88 5.91
C SER A 47 11.69 -8.81 7.43
N VAL A 48 10.59 -8.85 8.19
CA VAL A 48 10.64 -8.92 9.67
C VAL A 48 11.30 -10.23 10.11
N PHE A 49 10.85 -11.37 9.56
CA PHE A 49 11.35 -12.70 9.94
C PHE A 49 12.79 -12.95 9.51
N GLY A 50 13.23 -12.36 8.40
CA GLY A 50 14.61 -12.46 7.91
C GLY A 50 15.58 -11.46 8.53
N SER A 51 15.11 -10.56 9.40
CA SER A 51 15.95 -9.49 9.95
C SER A 51 16.79 -9.98 11.12
N LYS A 52 18.09 -9.68 11.05
CA LYS A 52 19.05 -9.85 12.16
C LYS A 52 19.00 -8.69 13.17
N VAL A 53 18.34 -7.59 12.82
CA VAL A 53 18.21 -6.38 13.66
C VAL A 53 16.98 -6.46 14.59
N ILE A 54 16.08 -7.40 14.30
CA ILE A 54 14.84 -7.58 15.06
C ILE A 54 14.95 -8.81 15.94
N ASP A 55 14.82 -8.61 17.26
CA ASP A 55 14.72 -9.70 18.22
C ASP A 55 13.49 -10.55 17.94
N SER A 56 13.63 -11.88 18.05
CA SER A 56 12.54 -12.83 17.89
C SER A 56 11.28 -12.50 18.71
N LEU A 57 11.43 -11.98 19.92
CA LEU A 57 10.32 -11.65 20.82
C LEU A 57 9.51 -10.42 20.34
N GLU A 58 10.10 -9.59 19.49
CA GLU A 58 9.48 -8.35 18.99
C GLU A 58 8.88 -8.50 17.59
N ARG A 59 9.22 -9.58 16.88
CA ARG A 59 8.78 -9.81 15.49
C ARG A 59 7.27 -9.77 15.35
N GLU A 60 6.56 -10.37 16.30
CA GLU A 60 5.09 -10.41 16.30
C GLU A 60 4.49 -8.99 16.46
N SER A 61 5.08 -8.17 17.34
CA SER A 61 4.62 -6.79 17.55
C SER A 61 4.82 -5.94 16.29
N ILE A 62 5.98 -6.06 15.64
CA ILE A 62 6.29 -5.35 14.40
C ILE A 62 5.38 -5.82 13.25
N GLU A 63 5.16 -7.13 13.12
CA GLU A 63 4.25 -7.69 12.12
C GLU A 63 2.80 -7.21 12.35
N THR A 64 2.38 -7.09 13.61
CA THR A 64 1.06 -6.57 13.99
C THR A 64 0.89 -5.13 13.52
N GLU A 65 1.88 -4.26 13.72
CA GLU A 65 1.80 -2.86 13.25
C GLU A 65 1.74 -2.76 11.72
N ILE A 66 2.52 -3.58 11.00
CA ILE A 66 2.46 -3.64 9.52
C ILE A 66 1.08 -4.15 9.07
N THR A 67 0.52 -5.14 9.76
CA THR A 67 -0.82 -5.70 9.48
C THR A 67 -1.92 -4.67 9.71
N HIS A 68 -1.85 -3.92 10.81
CA HIS A 68 -2.78 -2.83 11.11
C HIS A 68 -2.70 -1.70 10.09
N ALA A 69 -1.50 -1.31 9.67
CA ALA A 69 -1.33 -0.32 8.60
C ALA A 69 -1.92 -0.80 7.26
N LYS A 70 -1.69 -2.07 6.90
CA LYS A 70 -2.31 -2.68 5.71
C LYS A 70 -3.84 -2.67 5.80
N TRP A 71 -4.40 -3.00 6.96
CA TRP A 71 -5.85 -2.95 7.19
C TRP A 71 -6.40 -1.53 7.04
N LEU A 72 -5.70 -0.52 7.55
CA LEU A 72 -6.08 0.88 7.34
C LEU A 72 -6.08 1.25 5.86
N ALA A 73 -5.04 0.87 5.11
CA ALA A 73 -4.99 1.08 3.66
C ALA A 73 -6.13 0.38 2.92
N TRP A 74 -6.47 -0.85 3.31
CA TRP A 74 -7.60 -1.62 2.76
C TRP A 74 -8.95 -0.90 2.92
N HIS A 75 -9.11 -0.13 3.99
CA HIS A 75 -10.32 0.67 4.24
C HIS A 75 -10.22 2.11 3.75
N GLY A 76 -9.26 2.43 2.88
CA GLY A 76 -9.07 3.77 2.32
C GLY A 76 -8.51 4.79 3.31
N LYS A 77 -8.03 4.36 4.47
CA LYS A 77 -7.46 5.22 5.52
C LYS A 77 -5.97 5.45 5.30
N GLY A 78 -5.60 5.89 4.09
CA GLY A 78 -4.21 6.02 3.63
C GLY A 78 -3.30 6.85 4.54
N ARG A 79 -3.76 8.03 4.97
CA ARG A 79 -2.99 8.89 5.89
C ARG A 79 -2.71 8.21 7.23
N LYS A 80 -3.71 7.53 7.81
CA LYS A 80 -3.55 6.79 9.07
C LYS A 80 -2.61 5.59 8.92
N ALA A 81 -2.65 4.91 7.78
CA ALA A 81 -1.70 3.85 7.46
C ALA A 81 -0.26 4.40 7.38
N LEU A 82 -0.07 5.54 6.71
CA LEU A 82 1.23 6.20 6.60
C LEU A 82 1.78 6.64 7.96
N GLU A 83 0.96 7.28 8.78
CA GLU A 83 1.34 7.70 10.14
C GLU A 83 1.79 6.50 10.99
N ARG A 84 1.08 5.37 10.91
CA ARG A 84 1.44 4.15 11.62
C ARG A 84 2.78 3.57 11.15
N ILE A 85 3.02 3.48 9.84
CA ILE A 85 4.32 2.99 9.33
C ILE A 85 5.45 3.94 9.71
N LYS A 86 5.24 5.26 9.67
CA LYS A 86 6.23 6.23 10.13
C LYS A 86 6.56 6.10 11.60
N ALA A 87 5.56 5.85 12.45
CA ALA A 87 5.77 5.64 13.88
C ALA A 87 6.60 4.37 14.13
N LEU A 88 6.28 3.28 13.43
CA LEU A 88 7.08 2.04 13.49
C LEU A 88 8.51 2.27 13.00
N ASP A 89 8.70 2.95 11.87
CA ASP A 89 10.01 3.24 11.30
C ASP A 89 10.86 4.10 12.25
N ALA A 90 10.26 5.13 12.88
CA ALA A 90 10.92 5.95 13.89
C ALA A 90 11.36 5.16 15.13
N GLN A 91 10.55 4.19 15.58
CA GLN A 91 10.92 3.29 16.68
C GLN A 91 12.09 2.39 16.29
N LEU A 92 12.13 1.89 15.05
CA LEU A 92 13.18 1.00 14.59
C LEU A 92 14.49 1.73 14.29
N LEU A 93 14.45 3.01 13.92
CA LEU A 93 15.63 3.87 13.70
C LEU A 93 16.52 4.02 14.94
N THR A 94 16.03 3.72 16.14
CA THR A 94 16.88 3.72 17.34
C THR A 94 17.79 2.50 17.43
N ARG A 95 17.66 1.52 16.53
CA ARG A 95 18.42 0.27 16.52
C ARG A 95 19.60 0.37 15.56
N ALA A 96 20.78 0.01 16.06
CA ALA A 96 21.99 0.01 15.24
C ALA A 96 21.85 -0.91 14.01
N GLY A 97 22.09 -0.36 12.82
CA GLY A 97 22.10 -1.10 11.57
C GLY A 97 20.72 -1.35 10.96
N TYR A 98 19.64 -0.83 11.55
CA TYR A 98 18.30 -0.92 10.98
C TYR A 98 18.20 -0.22 9.63
N GLU A 99 18.83 0.95 9.47
CA GLU A 99 18.87 1.75 8.26
C GLU A 99 19.53 1.03 7.06
N PHE A 100 20.30 -0.03 7.32
CA PHE A 100 20.90 -0.88 6.30
C PHE A 100 20.13 -2.20 6.08
N SER A 101 19.03 -2.41 6.81
CA SER A 101 18.26 -3.65 6.77
C SER A 101 17.25 -3.68 5.61
N THR A 102 16.94 -4.89 5.13
CA THR A 102 15.87 -5.09 4.14
C THR A 102 14.51 -4.60 4.63
N LEU A 103 14.27 -4.64 5.96
CA LEU A 103 13.03 -4.16 6.56
C LEU A 103 12.89 -2.65 6.37
N TRP A 104 13.95 -1.88 6.64
CA TRP A 104 13.95 -0.42 6.43
C TRP A 104 13.61 -0.06 4.98
N TRP A 105 14.30 -0.67 4.00
CA TRP A 105 14.02 -0.43 2.59
C TRP A 105 12.58 -0.77 2.19
N ASN A 106 11.99 -1.82 2.76
CA ASN A 106 10.60 -2.18 2.47
C ASN A 106 9.60 -1.24 3.15
N LEU A 107 9.87 -0.79 4.37
CA LEU A 107 9.03 0.20 5.06
C LEU A 107 9.11 1.56 4.38
N ASP A 108 10.28 1.97 3.89
CA ASP A 108 10.45 3.18 3.07
C ASP A 108 9.61 3.10 1.78
N LYS A 109 9.65 1.97 1.06
CA LYS A 109 8.80 1.74 -0.12
C LYS A 109 7.31 1.82 0.19
N VAL A 110 6.87 1.29 1.33
CA VAL A 110 5.47 1.43 1.78
C VAL A 110 5.15 2.89 2.08
N CYS A 111 6.02 3.59 2.82
CA CYS A 111 5.89 5.01 3.15
C CYS A 111 5.82 5.90 1.91
N GLY A 112 6.74 5.73 0.96
CA GLY A 112 6.77 6.46 -0.30
C GLY A 112 5.50 6.24 -1.10
N TYR A 113 5.08 4.98 -1.26
CA TYR A 113 3.85 4.67 -1.99
C TYR A 113 2.62 5.29 -1.33
N LEU A 114 2.45 5.14 -0.01
CA LEU A 114 1.33 5.74 0.72
C LEU A 114 1.37 7.27 0.67
N ARG A 115 2.55 7.90 0.73
CA ARG A 115 2.68 9.36 0.66
C ARG A 115 2.17 9.91 -0.67
N SER A 116 2.56 9.29 -1.79
CA SER A 116 2.15 9.72 -3.13
C SER A 116 0.66 9.42 -3.42
N ASN A 117 0.08 8.45 -2.72
CA ASN A 117 -1.24 7.88 -3.09
C ASN A 117 -2.30 7.93 -1.99
N ALA A 118 -2.02 8.48 -0.80
CA ALA A 118 -2.93 8.39 0.34
C ALA A 118 -4.32 9.00 0.07
N SER A 119 -4.39 10.05 -0.76
CA SER A 119 -5.64 10.72 -1.13
C SER A 119 -6.44 10.00 -2.21
N THR A 120 -5.84 9.06 -2.93
CA THR A 120 -6.47 8.29 -4.02
C THR A 120 -6.88 6.88 -3.60
N LEU A 121 -6.46 6.43 -2.41
CA LEU A 121 -6.90 5.16 -1.83
C LEU A 121 -8.40 5.16 -1.54
N VAL A 122 -9.10 4.20 -2.15
CA VAL A 122 -10.54 3.97 -1.92
C VAL A 122 -10.74 2.94 -0.79
N ASN A 123 -11.97 2.81 -0.30
CA ASN A 123 -12.31 1.71 0.60
C ASN A 123 -12.48 0.40 -0.20
N TYR A 124 -11.37 -0.34 -0.35
CA TYR A 124 -11.33 -1.61 -1.06
C TYR A 124 -12.20 -2.68 -0.40
N GLY A 125 -12.27 -2.72 0.93
CA GLY A 125 -13.17 -3.64 1.64
C GLY A 125 -14.65 -3.42 1.33
N ALA A 126 -15.07 -2.17 1.17
CA ALA A 126 -16.42 -1.83 0.74
C ALA A 126 -16.66 -2.20 -0.74
N ARG A 127 -15.66 -1.99 -1.61
CA ARG A 127 -15.74 -2.39 -3.02
C ARG A 127 -15.85 -3.91 -3.18
N HIS A 128 -14.99 -4.66 -2.49
CA HIS A 128 -15.00 -6.13 -2.50
C HIS A 128 -16.35 -6.70 -2.05
N ARG A 129 -16.93 -6.17 -0.96
CA ARG A 129 -18.28 -6.56 -0.50
C ARG A 129 -19.40 -6.26 -1.51
N LYS A 130 -19.19 -5.27 -2.38
CA LYS A 130 -20.12 -4.91 -3.46
C LYS A 130 -19.83 -5.65 -4.78
N GLY A 131 -18.88 -6.59 -4.79
CA GLY A 131 -18.45 -7.27 -6.02
C GLY A 131 -17.76 -6.34 -7.04
N LEU A 132 -17.35 -5.14 -6.62
CA LEU A 132 -16.66 -4.20 -7.50
C LEU A 132 -15.18 -4.57 -7.60
N PRO A 133 -14.55 -4.35 -8.77
CA PRO A 133 -13.17 -4.74 -8.98
C PRO A 133 -12.22 -3.91 -8.09
N ILE A 134 -11.21 -4.58 -7.55
CA ILE A 134 -10.18 -4.03 -6.64
C ILE A 134 -8.74 -4.33 -7.11
N VAL A 135 -8.59 -5.28 -8.02
CA VAL A 135 -7.35 -5.64 -8.69
C VAL A 135 -7.58 -5.51 -10.18
N SER A 136 -6.55 -5.16 -10.94
CA SER A 136 -6.64 -5.14 -12.40
C SER A 136 -6.86 -6.58 -12.87
N ALA A 137 -7.78 -6.78 -13.81
CA ALA A 137 -7.81 -8.05 -14.52
C ALA A 137 -6.53 -8.11 -15.36
N SER A 138 -5.60 -9.01 -15.03
CA SER A 138 -4.64 -9.47 -16.04
C SER A 138 -5.50 -10.04 -17.15
N PHE A 139 -5.49 -9.42 -18.34
CA PHE A 139 -6.19 -9.92 -19.51
C PHE A 139 -5.74 -11.36 -19.77
N GLY A 140 -6.54 -12.30 -19.28
CA GLY A 140 -6.34 -13.73 -19.42
C GLY A 140 -7.60 -14.28 -20.06
N THR A 141 -7.60 -14.30 -21.39
CA THR A 141 -8.47 -15.13 -22.22
C THR A 141 -7.56 -15.81 -23.23
N PRO A 142 -7.79 -17.11 -23.48
CA PRO A 142 -8.65 -17.47 -24.60
C PRO A 142 -10.10 -17.73 -24.18
#